data_AF-A0A8T4M7R3-F1
#
_entry.id   AF-A0A8T4M7R3-F1
#
_cell.length_a   1.000
_cell.length_b   1.000
_cell.length_c   1.000
_cell.angle_alpha   90.00
_cell.angle_beta   90.00
_cell.angle_gamma   90.00
#
_symmetry.space_group_name_H-M   'P 1'
#
loop_
_entity.id
_entity.type
_entity.pdbx_description
1 polymer ?
#
loop_
_entity_poly.entity_id
_entity_poly.type
_entity_poly.pdbx_seq_one_letter_code
_entity_poly.pdbx_strand_id
1 'polypeptide(L)'
;MNKKGISEVIVSIIMIALVMGLIAIVWAFSTTFVKERLEVSGSCFGNYGEIQINKQYTCYDSSNDEVQVSVSVWNAEIDGVLVSVSGVSGSKSFEIKSGSSYSYVKKLGGVYGESLNPPEKNSGVTYIVDAGALSITDADIVKIAPIIEGNQCDVSDTADNIGDCSLLA
;
A
#
# COMPACT_ATOMS: atom_id res chain seq x y z
N MET A 1 -75.21 1.88 -1.98
CA MET A 1 -73.83 1.65 -2.43
C MET A 1 -73.00 2.85 -2.02
N ASN A 2 -72.14 2.74 -0.99
CA ASN A 2 -71.24 3.83 -0.59
C ASN A 2 -70.17 3.30 0.37
N LYS A 3 -68.91 3.16 -0.08
CA LYS A 3 -67.63 3.28 0.66
C LYS A 3 -66.46 3.12 -0.35
N LYS A 4 -66.09 4.18 -1.07
CA LYS A 4 -64.83 4.29 -1.84
C LYS A 4 -64.35 5.73 -1.72
N GLY A 5 -63.33 5.98 -0.90
CA GLY A 5 -62.83 7.34 -0.63
C GLY A 5 -61.77 7.41 0.48
N ILE A 6 -61.62 6.35 1.28
CA ILE A 6 -60.62 6.28 2.37
C ILE A 6 -59.27 5.71 1.85
N SER A 7 -59.21 5.21 0.61
CA SER A 7 -58.08 4.40 0.13
C SER A 7 -56.91 5.18 -0.47
N GLU A 8 -57.06 6.46 -0.80
CA GLU A 8 -56.02 7.22 -1.50
C GLU A 8 -54.99 7.79 -0.52
N VAL A 9 -55.45 8.41 0.57
CA VAL A 9 -54.59 9.00 1.61
C VAL A 9 -53.71 7.95 2.28
N ILE A 10 -54.25 6.76 2.56
CA ILE A 10 -53.51 5.67 3.21
C ILE A 10 -52.39 5.17 2.29
N VAL A 11 -52.64 5.06 0.98
CA VAL A 11 -51.63 4.63 0.00
C VAL A 11 -50.52 5.66 -0.12
N SER A 12 -50.84 6.96 -0.13
CA SER A 12 -49.83 8.03 -0.15
C SER A 12 -48.92 8.01 1.09
N ILE A 13 -49.48 7.78 2.28
CA ILE A 13 -48.69 7.68 3.52
C ILE A 13 -47.76 6.48 3.49
N ILE A 14 -48.24 5.32 3.01
CA ILE A 14 -47.41 4.11 2.88
C ILE A 14 -46.27 4.32 1.88
N MET A 15 -46.55 4.96 0.72
CA MET A 15 -45.54 5.32 -0.28
C MET A 15 -44.45 6.23 0.32
N ILE A 16 -44.84 7.28 1.05
CA ILE A 16 -43.89 8.21 1.68
C ILE A 16 -43.03 7.48 2.73
N ALA A 17 -43.64 6.64 3.57
CA ALA A 17 -42.91 5.86 4.56
C ALA A 17 -41.89 4.91 3.93
N LEU A 18 -42.24 4.29 2.80
CA LEU A 18 -41.35 3.41 2.04
C LEU A 18 -40.15 4.18 1.47
N VAL A 19 -40.38 5.35 0.87
CA VAL A 19 -39.30 6.19 0.33
C VAL A 19 -38.35 6.67 1.44
N MET A 20 -38.89 7.12 2.57
CA MET A 20 -38.09 7.52 3.73
C MET A 20 -37.25 6.35 4.28
N GLY A 21 -37.81 5.15 4.31
CA GLY A 21 -37.10 3.94 4.70
C GLY A 21 -35.94 3.61 3.77
N LEU A 22 -36.15 3.71 2.46
CA LEU A 22 -35.08 3.49 1.46
C LEU A 22 -33.96 4.53 1.60
N ILE A 23 -34.29 5.80 1.81
CA ILE A 23 -33.30 6.87 2.01
C ILE A 23 -32.45 6.59 3.27
N ALA A 24 -33.08 6.18 4.38
CA ALA A 24 -32.37 5.87 5.61
C ALA A 24 -31.38 4.72 5.45
N ILE A 25 -31.76 3.67 4.71
CA ILE A 25 -30.88 2.54 4.41
C ILE A 25 -29.68 3.01 3.58
N VAL A 26 -29.93 3.73 2.48
CA VAL A 26 -28.85 4.25 1.61
C VAL A 26 -27.89 5.13 2.43
N TRP A 27 -28.42 6.01 3.27
CA TRP A 27 -27.60 6.89 4.11
C TRP A 27 -26.72 6.12 5.12
N ALA A 28 -27.26 5.07 5.75
CA ALA A 28 -26.51 4.24 6.68
C ALA A 28 -25.31 3.55 6.00
N PHE A 29 -25.52 3.01 4.79
CA PHE A 29 -24.44 2.39 4.02
C PHE A 29 -23.43 3.44 3.51
N SER A 30 -23.89 4.55 2.96
CA SER A 30 -23.00 5.61 2.45
C SER A 30 -22.13 6.22 3.54
N THR A 31 -22.69 6.49 4.73
CA THR A 31 -21.91 7.08 5.83
C THR A 31 -20.86 6.14 6.40
N THR A 32 -21.13 4.84 6.44
CA THR A 32 -20.15 3.84 6.88
C THR A 32 -18.98 3.76 5.90
N PHE A 33 -19.27 3.65 4.60
CA PHE A 33 -18.25 3.59 3.55
C PHE A 33 -17.39 4.86 3.46
N VAL A 34 -18.00 6.03 3.63
CA VAL A 34 -17.27 7.32 3.62
C VAL A 34 -16.34 7.44 4.84
N LYS A 35 -16.77 6.99 6.02
CA LYS A 35 -15.94 7.07 7.25
C LYS A 35 -14.67 6.21 7.15
N GLU A 36 -14.79 4.96 6.69
CA GLU A 36 -13.63 4.07 6.50
C GLU A 36 -12.59 4.67 5.54
N ARG A 37 -13.06 5.28 4.45
CA ARG A 37 -12.16 5.95 3.49
C ARG A 37 -11.49 7.19 4.07
N LEU A 38 -12.18 7.94 4.93
CA LEU A 38 -11.64 9.14 5.57
C LEU A 38 -10.62 8.80 6.66
N GLU A 39 -10.75 7.69 7.38
CA GLU A 39 -9.76 7.25 8.39
C GLU A 39 -8.45 6.80 7.73
N VAL A 40 -8.53 5.98 6.68
CA VAL A 40 -7.35 5.56 5.90
C VAL A 40 -6.73 6.76 5.17
N SER A 41 -7.57 7.65 4.63
CA SER A 41 -7.08 8.87 4.00
C SER A 41 -6.40 9.76 5.03
N GLY A 42 -6.97 9.95 6.23
CA GLY A 42 -6.41 10.83 7.27
C GLY A 42 -5.00 10.46 7.72
N SER A 43 -4.71 9.17 7.89
CA SER A 43 -3.36 8.68 8.28
C SER A 43 -2.34 8.77 7.14
N CYS A 44 -2.78 8.64 5.89
CA CYS A 44 -1.92 8.73 4.70
C CYS A 44 -1.80 10.16 4.14
N PHE A 45 -2.72 11.06 4.47
CA PHE A 45 -2.79 12.42 3.92
C PHE A 45 -1.73 13.32 4.57
N GLY A 46 -0.83 13.86 3.74
CA GLY A 46 0.27 14.74 4.20
C GLY A 46 1.65 14.06 4.25
N ASN A 47 1.72 12.74 4.09
CA ASN A 47 2.98 11.98 3.98
C ASN A 47 3.32 11.62 2.52
N TYR A 48 2.58 12.16 1.56
CA TYR A 48 2.81 11.94 0.14
C TYR A 48 4.11 12.64 -0.30
N GLY A 49 5.06 11.86 -0.82
CA GLY A 49 6.39 12.35 -1.21
C GLY A 49 7.41 12.41 -0.06
N GLU A 50 7.01 12.07 1.17
CA GLU A 50 7.92 11.98 2.31
C GLU A 50 8.66 10.63 2.33
N ILE A 51 8.06 9.57 1.79
CA ILE A 51 8.71 8.26 1.61
C ILE A 51 9.03 8.05 0.12
N GLN A 52 10.32 7.95 -0.21
CA GLN A 52 10.81 7.89 -1.59
C GLN A 52 11.79 6.74 -1.81
N ILE A 53 11.86 6.26 -3.04
CA ILE A 53 12.89 5.32 -3.49
C ILE A 53 14.09 6.12 -3.97
N ASN A 54 15.27 5.81 -3.43
CA ASN A 54 16.50 6.33 -4.02
C ASN A 54 16.83 5.53 -5.28
N LYS A 55 16.41 6.07 -6.43
CA LYS A 55 16.56 5.46 -7.76
C LYS A 55 18.02 5.21 -8.14
N GLN A 56 18.97 6.00 -7.62
CA GLN A 56 20.39 5.80 -7.89
C GLN A 56 20.95 4.55 -7.19
N TYR A 57 20.36 4.15 -6.06
CA TYR A 57 20.77 2.97 -5.30
C TYR A 57 19.73 1.85 -5.31
N THR A 58 18.82 1.91 -6.28
CA THR A 58 17.80 0.89 -6.51
C THR A 58 18.04 0.29 -7.89
N CYS A 59 18.40 -0.98 -7.92
CA CYS A 59 18.90 -1.66 -9.11
C CYS A 59 18.68 -3.17 -8.98
N TYR A 60 18.81 -3.87 -10.09
CA TYR A 60 18.79 -5.33 -10.15
C TYR A 60 20.20 -5.86 -10.44
N ASP A 61 20.71 -6.77 -9.62
CA ASP A 61 21.95 -7.49 -9.86
C ASP A 61 21.63 -8.84 -10.49
N SER A 62 21.81 -8.92 -11.82
CA SER A 62 21.56 -10.12 -12.60
C SER A 62 22.57 -11.25 -12.34
N SER A 63 23.72 -10.95 -11.70
CA SER A 63 24.74 -11.97 -11.39
C SER A 63 24.41 -12.74 -10.12
N ASN A 64 23.73 -12.10 -9.17
CA ASN A 64 23.35 -12.68 -7.88
C ASN A 64 21.84 -12.90 -7.75
N ASP A 65 21.05 -12.57 -8.78
CA ASP A 65 19.58 -12.54 -8.74
C ASP A 65 19.03 -11.71 -7.57
N GLU A 66 19.70 -10.59 -7.25
CA GLU A 66 19.39 -9.73 -6.11
C GLU A 66 18.83 -8.38 -6.56
N VAL A 67 17.73 -7.90 -5.97
CA VAL A 67 17.23 -6.53 -6.15
C VAL A 67 17.61 -5.69 -4.94
N GLN A 68 18.37 -4.63 -5.19
CA GLN A 68 18.67 -3.64 -4.19
C GLN A 68 17.56 -2.58 -4.19
N VAL A 69 16.94 -2.34 -3.04
CA VAL A 69 15.89 -1.33 -2.84
C VAL A 69 16.33 -0.36 -1.77
N SER A 70 16.58 0.89 -2.15
CA SER A 70 16.96 1.94 -1.22
C SER A 70 15.78 2.84 -0.91
N VAL A 71 15.31 2.82 0.33
CA VAL A 71 14.12 3.56 0.78
C VAL A 71 14.55 4.67 1.73
N SER A 72 14.11 5.89 1.45
CA SER A 72 14.34 7.07 2.28
C SER A 72 13.03 7.60 2.83
N VAL A 73 13.02 7.96 4.11
CA VAL A 73 11.89 8.55 4.81
C VAL A 73 12.29 9.93 5.30
N TRP A 74 11.60 10.95 4.80
CA TRP A 74 11.72 12.35 5.18
C TRP A 74 10.53 12.72 6.04
N ASN A 75 10.75 13.43 7.14
CA ASN A 75 9.74 14.06 7.99
C ASN A 75 8.48 13.25 8.42
N ALA A 76 8.41 11.95 8.17
CA ALA A 76 7.27 11.07 8.48
C ALA A 76 7.70 9.96 9.44
N GLU A 77 6.77 9.52 10.28
CA GLU A 77 6.92 8.32 11.11
C GLU A 77 6.06 7.22 10.49
N ILE A 78 6.64 6.04 10.29
CA ILE A 78 6.00 4.93 9.60
C ILE A 78 6.13 3.65 10.42
N ASP A 79 5.09 2.82 10.40
CA ASP A 79 5.11 1.50 11.04
C ASP A 79 5.76 0.44 10.14
N GLY A 80 5.75 0.69 8.83
CA GLY A 80 6.34 -0.21 7.85
C GLY A 80 6.29 0.32 6.43
N VAL A 81 6.83 -0.47 5.51
CA VAL A 81 6.78 -0.24 4.06
C VAL A 81 6.44 -1.53 3.35
N LEU A 82 5.39 -1.52 2.54
CA LEU A 82 5.12 -2.57 1.57
C LEU A 82 6.02 -2.32 0.35
N VAL A 83 6.91 -3.26 0.07
CA VAL A 83 7.77 -3.23 -1.11
C VAL A 83 7.21 -4.22 -2.11
N SER A 84 7.04 -3.78 -3.35
CA SER A 84 6.64 -4.62 -4.48
C SER A 84 7.73 -4.61 -5.53
N VAL A 85 8.17 -5.81 -5.90
CA VAL A 85 9.14 -6.03 -6.98
C VAL A 85 8.40 -6.71 -8.13
N SER A 86 8.65 -6.24 -9.36
CA SER A 86 7.99 -6.74 -10.56
C SER A 86 8.94 -6.76 -11.75
N GLY A 87 8.80 -7.80 -12.57
CA GLY A 87 9.43 -8.00 -13.87
C GLY A 87 8.44 -8.66 -14.84
N VAL A 88 8.90 -9.09 -16.01
CA VAL A 88 8.08 -9.85 -16.96
C VAL A 88 7.79 -11.25 -16.40
N SER A 89 8.73 -11.85 -15.68
CA SER A 89 8.56 -13.19 -15.08
C SER A 89 7.50 -13.23 -13.97
N GLY A 90 7.26 -12.11 -13.28
CA GLY A 90 6.23 -12.04 -12.25
C GLY A 90 6.33 -10.81 -11.35
N SER A 91 5.47 -10.77 -10.34
CA SER A 91 5.48 -9.74 -9.30
C SER A 91 5.23 -10.34 -7.93
N LYS A 92 5.93 -9.81 -6.92
CA LYS A 92 5.79 -10.17 -5.52
C LYS A 92 5.87 -8.93 -4.65
N SER A 93 5.10 -8.92 -3.58
CA SER A 93 5.11 -7.85 -2.59
C SER A 93 5.28 -8.43 -1.18
N PHE A 94 5.95 -7.70 -0.31
CA PHE A 94 6.22 -8.09 1.07
C PHE A 94 6.33 -6.85 1.96
N GLU A 95 6.09 -7.02 3.26
CA GLU A 95 6.00 -5.92 4.22
C GLU A 95 7.23 -5.85 5.12
N ILE A 96 7.94 -4.72 5.07
CA ILE A 96 9.01 -4.42 6.00
C ILE A 96 8.40 -3.70 7.20
N LYS A 97 8.24 -4.42 8.32
CA LYS A 97 7.73 -3.91 9.61
C LYS A 97 8.78 -4.17 10.69
N SER A 98 8.70 -3.47 11.81
CA SER A 98 9.61 -3.74 12.92
C SER A 98 9.46 -5.19 13.40
N GLY A 99 10.55 -5.94 13.40
CA GLY A 99 10.56 -7.36 13.77
C GLY A 99 10.22 -8.33 12.65
N SER A 100 9.88 -7.88 11.43
CA SER A 100 9.59 -8.81 10.33
C SER A 100 10.87 -9.50 9.85
N SER A 101 10.78 -10.74 9.39
CA SER A 101 11.92 -11.50 8.88
C SER A 101 11.49 -12.34 7.69
N TYR A 102 12.31 -12.33 6.66
CA TYR A 102 12.11 -13.10 5.44
C TYR A 102 13.43 -13.73 5.03
N SER A 103 13.39 -15.01 4.63
CA SER A 103 14.58 -15.73 4.15
C SER A 103 15.17 -15.14 2.86
N TYR A 104 14.41 -14.29 2.16
CA TYR A 104 14.77 -13.68 0.88
C TYR A 104 14.98 -12.16 0.99
N VAL A 105 14.97 -11.58 2.20
CA VAL A 105 15.24 -10.14 2.38
C VAL A 105 16.30 -9.96 3.47
N LYS A 106 17.25 -9.07 3.23
CA LYS A 106 18.27 -8.63 4.19
C LYS A 106 18.45 -7.11 4.10
N LYS A 107 19.04 -6.51 5.13
CA LYS A 107 19.60 -5.14 5.01
C LYS A 107 20.95 -5.20 4.29
N LEU A 108 21.34 -4.11 3.62
CA LEU A 108 22.67 -4.00 3.04
C LEU A 108 23.74 -4.25 4.12
N GLY A 109 24.61 -5.24 3.90
CA GLY A 109 25.63 -5.67 4.86
C GLY A 109 25.14 -6.60 5.99
N GLY A 110 23.86 -6.97 6.01
CA GLY A 110 23.27 -7.93 6.96
C GLY A 110 23.12 -9.34 6.38
N VAL A 111 22.41 -10.21 7.11
CA VAL A 111 22.16 -11.61 6.73
C VAL A 111 20.68 -11.84 6.40
N TYR A 112 20.41 -12.75 5.47
CA TYR A 112 19.04 -13.18 5.15
C TYR A 112 18.33 -13.79 6.35
N GLY A 113 17.05 -13.47 6.52
CA GLY A 113 16.25 -13.96 7.64
C GLY A 113 16.51 -13.24 8.97
N GLU A 114 17.34 -12.21 9.00
CA GLU A 114 17.45 -11.35 10.17
C GLU A 114 16.21 -10.47 10.35
N SER A 115 16.03 -9.95 11.57
CA SER A 115 14.97 -8.99 11.87
C SER A 115 15.17 -7.71 11.07
N LEU A 116 14.16 -7.36 10.29
CA LEU A 116 14.06 -6.11 9.57
C LEU A 116 13.36 -5.06 10.43
N ASN A 117 13.66 -3.81 10.14
CA ASN A 117 12.96 -2.65 10.67
C ASN A 117 12.86 -1.65 9.53
N PRO A 118 11.73 -0.94 9.36
CA PRO A 118 11.62 0.12 8.37
C PRO A 118 12.62 1.25 8.65
N PRO A 119 12.89 2.13 7.68
CA PRO A 119 13.67 3.34 7.94
C PRO A 119 12.99 4.20 9.01
N GLU A 120 13.78 4.74 9.93
CA GLU A 120 13.32 5.73 10.89
C GLU A 120 13.05 7.08 10.21
N LYS A 121 12.33 7.97 10.91
CA LYS A 121 12.10 9.34 10.46
C LYS A 121 13.43 10.05 10.13
N ASN A 122 13.50 10.69 8.97
CA ASN A 122 14.69 11.38 8.44
C ASN A 122 15.89 10.46 8.20
N SER A 123 15.65 9.20 7.84
CA SER A 123 16.70 8.22 7.55
C SER A 123 16.42 7.44 6.27
N GLY A 124 17.43 6.75 5.77
CA GLY A 124 17.30 5.84 4.64
C GLY A 124 17.96 4.49 4.95
N VAL A 125 17.35 3.42 4.45
CA VAL A 125 17.87 2.06 4.59
C VAL A 125 17.78 1.37 3.24
N THR A 126 18.84 0.66 2.90
CA THR A 126 18.90 -0.18 1.72
C THR A 126 18.64 -1.64 2.09
N TYR A 127 17.69 -2.25 1.41
CA TYR A 127 17.35 -3.65 1.52
C TYR A 127 17.81 -4.38 0.27
N ILE A 128 18.18 -5.63 0.44
CA ILE A 128 18.50 -6.54 -0.65
C ILE A 128 17.47 -7.66 -0.62
N VAL A 129 16.85 -7.89 -1.77
CA VAL A 129 15.82 -8.90 -2.00
C VAL A 129 16.40 -9.95 -2.92
N ASP A 130 16.39 -11.21 -2.51
CA ASP A 130 16.67 -12.34 -3.39
C ASP A 130 15.47 -12.52 -4.33
N ALA A 131 15.62 -12.01 -5.55
CA ALA A 131 14.60 -12.07 -6.59
C ALA A 131 14.49 -13.49 -7.17
N GLY A 132 15.60 -14.23 -7.22
CA GLY A 132 15.62 -15.65 -7.61
C GLY A 132 14.72 -16.51 -6.71
N ALA A 133 14.80 -16.33 -5.39
CA ALA A 133 13.91 -16.97 -4.41
C ALA A 133 12.43 -16.59 -4.61
N LEU A 134 12.16 -15.42 -5.18
CA LEU A 134 10.82 -14.96 -5.54
C LEU A 134 10.37 -15.39 -6.95
N SER A 135 11.21 -16.14 -7.67
CA SER A 135 11.02 -16.51 -9.07
C SER A 135 10.89 -15.31 -10.01
N ILE A 136 11.62 -14.23 -9.70
CA ILE A 136 11.73 -13.02 -10.51
C ILE A 136 13.16 -12.94 -11.02
N THR A 137 13.37 -13.11 -12.33
CA THR A 137 14.72 -13.14 -12.93
C THR A 137 15.04 -11.89 -13.76
N ASP A 138 14.11 -10.94 -13.79
CA ASP A 138 14.12 -9.79 -14.69
C ASP A 138 13.39 -8.61 -14.03
N ALA A 139 13.69 -8.36 -12.75
CA ALA A 139 13.10 -7.26 -12.02
C ALA A 139 13.39 -5.92 -12.71
N ASP A 140 12.33 -5.17 -13.02
CA ASP A 140 12.40 -3.92 -13.78
C ASP A 140 11.72 -2.76 -13.03
N ILE A 141 10.74 -3.08 -12.19
CA ILE A 141 9.91 -2.10 -11.49
C ILE A 141 9.87 -2.43 -10.01
N VAL A 142 10.20 -1.44 -9.18
CA VAL A 142 10.03 -1.46 -7.73
C VAL A 142 9.05 -0.38 -7.31
N LYS A 143 8.06 -0.75 -6.49
CA LYS A 143 7.08 0.16 -5.90
C LYS A 143 7.14 0.07 -4.39
N ILE A 144 6.91 1.19 -3.73
CA ILE A 144 6.77 1.23 -2.29
C ILE A 144 5.44 1.87 -1.89
N ALA A 145 4.82 1.34 -0.85
CA ALA A 145 3.64 1.90 -0.22
C ALA A 145 3.85 1.92 1.30
N PRO A 146 3.79 3.07 1.96
CA PRO A 146 4.03 3.18 3.39
C PRO A 146 2.86 2.59 4.18
N ILE A 147 3.15 2.14 5.39
CA ILE A 147 2.17 1.70 6.38
C ILE A 147 2.27 2.66 7.55
N ILE A 148 1.18 3.40 7.83
CA ILE A 148 1.14 4.48 8.82
C ILE A 148 -0.08 4.25 9.72
N GLU A 149 0.15 4.23 11.04
CA GLU A 149 -0.86 3.91 12.04
C GLU A 149 -1.60 2.59 11.75
N GLY A 150 -0.85 1.59 11.26
CA GLY A 150 -1.37 0.28 10.85
C GLY A 150 -2.12 0.24 9.51
N ASN A 151 -2.33 1.38 8.86
CA ASN A 151 -3.03 1.46 7.56
C ASN A 151 -2.03 1.43 6.41
N GLN A 152 -2.27 0.56 5.43
CA GLN A 152 -1.50 0.58 4.17
C GLN A 152 -2.00 1.74 3.30
N CYS A 153 -1.09 2.65 2.97
CA CYS A 153 -1.34 3.75 2.06
C CYS A 153 -1.24 3.32 0.59
N ASP A 154 -1.63 4.22 -0.32
CA ASP A 154 -1.35 4.05 -1.74
C ASP A 154 0.15 4.08 -2.04
N VAL A 155 0.52 3.67 -3.27
CA VAL A 155 1.91 3.69 -3.74
C VAL A 155 2.47 5.11 -3.64
N SER A 156 3.49 5.29 -2.80
CA SER A 156 4.10 6.60 -2.58
C SER A 156 5.14 6.95 -3.63
N ASP A 157 5.91 5.96 -4.09
CA ASP A 157 6.92 6.14 -5.13
C ASP A 157 7.15 4.86 -5.94
N THR A 158 7.69 5.04 -7.15
CA THR A 158 7.99 3.98 -8.11
C THR A 158 9.34 4.25 -8.77
N ALA A 159 10.17 3.20 -8.83
CA ALA A 159 11.36 3.13 -9.64
C ALA A 159 11.11 2.14 -10.78
N ASP A 160 10.98 2.68 -11.99
CA ASP A 160 10.83 1.90 -13.23
C ASP A 160 12.14 1.91 -14.01
N ASN A 161 12.36 0.88 -14.84
CA ASN A 161 13.60 0.70 -15.60
C ASN A 161 14.82 0.66 -14.67
N ILE A 162 14.72 -0.11 -13.59
CA ILE A 162 15.84 -0.28 -12.66
C ILE A 162 16.98 -0.97 -13.43
N GLY A 163 18.11 -0.27 -13.56
CA GLY A 163 19.26 -0.78 -14.31
C GLY A 163 20.00 -1.89 -13.56
N ASP A 164 21.03 -2.43 -14.21
CA ASP A 164 21.90 -3.40 -13.58
C ASP A 164 22.78 -2.72 -12.52
N CYS A 165 22.88 -3.29 -11.32
CA CYS A 165 23.70 -2.75 -10.23
C CYS A 165 25.18 -2.59 -10.61
N SER A 166 25.69 -3.41 -11.53
CA SER A 166 27.07 -3.33 -12.04
C SER A 166 27.37 -2.06 -12.84
N LEU A 167 26.34 -1.36 -13.34
CA LEU A 167 26.48 -0.13 -14.11
C LEU A 167 26.55 1.14 -13.23
N LEU A 168 26.42 0.97 -11.91
CA LEU A 168 26.46 2.07 -10.93
C LEU A 168 27.84 2.29 -10.30
N ALA A 169 28.86 1.57 -10.77
CA ALA A 169 30.25 1.64 -10.31
C ALA A 169 31.05 2.81 -10.90
#